data_AF-A0A2K4ZI92-F1
#
_entry.id   AF-A0A2K4ZI92-F1
#
_cell.length_a   1.000
_cell.length_b   1.000
_cell.length_c   1.000
_cell.angle_alpha   90.00
_cell.angle_beta   90.00
_cell.angle_gamma   90.00
#
_symmetry.space_group_name_H-M   'P 1'
#
loop_
_entity.id
_entity.type
_entity.pdbx_description
1 polymer ?
#
loop_
_entity_poly.entity_id
_entity_poly.type
_entity_poly.pdbx_seq_one_letter_code
_entity_poly.pdbx_strand_id
1 'polypeptide(L)'
;MTPLINEMWDIVKIGAETMCAEDSNILFEESKKQAFEASCRKIYDDLLEYMEDKEKPLDRHKMTAIFMISVIRAEVLEGAREDVVFVGNYVLAAEVGFSYLRKALNEKLGEKLKDKMKPIKEFYFPQANSCPTDYFRIFYRNLYFANTNPEWNLNPLDIAERLFLLEYLTLEHNGIQPNVLKEYE
;
A
#
# COMPACT_ATOMS: atom_id res chain seq x y z
N MET A 1 -2.72 -0.25 -17.21
CA MET A 1 -2.17 0.60 -16.14
C MET A 1 -3.01 1.86 -15.87
N THR A 2 -3.30 2.72 -16.85
CA THR A 2 -4.07 3.97 -16.62
C THR A 2 -5.42 3.79 -15.88
N PRO A 3 -6.28 2.79 -16.21
CA PRO A 3 -7.53 2.58 -15.46
C PRO A 3 -7.30 2.28 -13.98
N LEU A 4 -6.29 1.45 -13.68
CA LEU A 4 -5.93 1.08 -12.31
C LEU A 4 -5.36 2.29 -11.54
N ILE A 5 -4.54 3.13 -12.17
CA ILE A 5 -4.03 4.36 -11.53
C ILE A 5 -5.17 5.31 -11.16
N ASN A 6 -6.18 5.46 -12.02
CA ASN A 6 -7.36 6.27 -11.72
C ASN A 6 -8.15 5.71 -10.54
N GLU A 7 -8.39 4.40 -10.54
CA GLU A 7 -9.06 3.72 -9.42
C GLU A 7 -8.30 3.94 -8.11
N MET A 8 -6.97 3.84 -8.15
CA MET A 8 -6.14 4.09 -6.98
C MET A 8 -6.20 5.54 -6.52
N TRP A 9 -6.26 6.50 -7.44
CA TRP A 9 -6.45 7.89 -7.08
C TRP A 9 -7.79 8.11 -6.37
N ASP A 10 -8.85 7.42 -6.77
CA ASP A 10 -10.14 7.51 -6.06
C ASP A 10 -10.03 6.97 -4.63
N ILE A 11 -9.28 5.89 -4.40
CA ILE A 11 -8.98 5.37 -3.05
C ILE A 11 -8.17 6.40 -2.24
N VAL A 12 -7.16 7.04 -2.86
CA VAL A 12 -6.37 8.11 -2.22
C VAL A 12 -7.27 9.27 -1.81
N LYS A 13 -8.15 9.71 -2.71
CA LYS A 13 -9.09 10.82 -2.46
C LYS A 13 -10.01 10.50 -1.28
N ILE A 14 -10.62 9.33 -1.27
CA ILE A 14 -11.50 8.91 -0.17
C ILE A 14 -10.75 8.87 1.17
N GLY A 15 -9.53 8.31 1.18
CA GLY A 15 -8.71 8.27 2.40
C GLY A 15 -8.32 9.67 2.88
N ALA A 16 -7.87 10.53 1.96
CA ALA A 16 -7.50 11.90 2.26
C ALA A 16 -8.68 12.73 2.81
N GLU A 17 -9.85 12.64 2.16
CA GLU A 17 -11.08 13.30 2.61
C GLU A 17 -11.51 12.83 4.00
N THR A 18 -11.35 11.54 4.31
CA THR A 18 -11.61 10.99 5.65
C THR A 18 -10.68 11.62 6.69
N MET A 19 -9.37 11.68 6.41
CA MET A 19 -8.39 12.30 7.31
C MET A 19 -8.66 13.80 7.52
N CYS A 20 -9.01 14.54 6.47
CA CYS A 20 -9.40 15.95 6.56
C CYS A 20 -10.68 16.16 7.40
N ALA A 21 -11.62 15.22 7.37
CA ALA A 21 -12.83 15.28 8.19
C ALA A 21 -12.54 15.03 9.68
N GLU A 22 -11.51 14.24 10.00
CA GLU A 22 -11.09 13.91 11.36
C GLU A 22 -10.16 14.96 11.99
N ASP A 23 -9.34 15.64 11.19
CA ASP A 23 -8.44 16.70 11.64
C ASP A 23 -8.48 17.92 10.69
N SER A 24 -9.03 19.03 11.18
CA SER A 24 -9.13 20.29 10.44
C SER A 24 -7.78 20.96 10.13
N ASN A 25 -6.66 20.43 10.65
CA ASN A 25 -5.31 20.90 10.33
C ASN A 25 -4.68 20.16 9.14
N ILE A 26 -5.40 19.22 8.52
CA ILE A 26 -4.97 18.46 7.36
C ILE A 26 -5.69 18.99 6.13
N LEU A 27 -4.94 19.31 5.08
CA LEU A 27 -5.47 19.73 3.79
C LEU A 27 -5.11 18.70 2.72
N PHE A 28 -6.08 18.36 1.87
CA PHE A 28 -5.88 17.50 0.71
C PHE A 28 -5.68 18.34 -0.56
N GLU A 29 -4.54 18.12 -1.22
CA GLU A 29 -4.15 18.80 -2.44
C GLU A 29 -4.51 17.96 -3.67
N GLU A 30 -5.75 18.07 -4.15
CA GLU A 30 -6.22 17.34 -5.34
C GLU A 30 -5.37 17.64 -6.60
N SER A 31 -4.74 18.81 -6.64
CA SER A 31 -3.79 19.23 -7.67
C SER A 31 -2.59 18.28 -7.84
N LYS A 32 -2.25 17.50 -6.80
CA LYS A 32 -1.12 16.56 -6.78
C LYS A 32 -1.38 15.25 -7.54
N LYS A 33 -2.58 15.05 -8.11
CA LYS A 33 -2.92 13.87 -8.92
C LYS A 33 -1.85 13.56 -9.97
N GLN A 34 -1.41 14.57 -10.73
CA GLN A 34 -0.42 14.36 -11.80
C GLN A 34 0.93 13.87 -11.26
N ALA A 35 1.36 14.35 -10.08
CA ALA A 35 2.59 13.91 -9.44
C ALA A 35 2.48 12.45 -9.00
N PHE A 36 1.33 12.05 -8.44
CA PHE A 36 1.03 10.67 -8.09
C PHE A 36 1.08 9.75 -9.33
N GLU A 37 0.42 10.14 -10.43
CA GLU A 37 0.40 9.35 -11.67
C GLU A 37 1.80 9.19 -12.27
N ALA A 38 2.57 10.29 -12.32
CA ALA A 38 3.93 10.28 -12.83
C ALA A 38 4.84 9.37 -12.00
N SER A 39 4.72 9.42 -10.67
CA SER A 39 5.45 8.53 -9.78
C SER A 39 5.06 7.06 -10.00
N CYS A 40 3.77 6.76 -10.15
CA CYS A 40 3.31 5.39 -10.39
C CYS A 40 3.93 4.79 -11.65
N ARG A 41 3.87 5.54 -12.76
CA ARG A 41 4.42 5.10 -14.06
C ARG A 41 5.92 4.89 -13.98
N LYS A 42 6.64 5.86 -13.41
CA LYS A 42 8.09 5.78 -13.28
C LYS A 42 8.53 4.53 -12.51
N ILE A 43 7.98 4.29 -11.33
CA ILE A 43 8.38 3.12 -10.51
C ILE A 43 7.98 1.81 -11.18
N TYR A 44 6.82 1.78 -11.84
CA TYR A 44 6.38 0.61 -12.59
C TYR A 44 7.36 0.27 -13.72
N ASP A 45 7.71 1.27 -14.54
CA ASP A 45 8.63 1.11 -15.65
C ASP A 45 10.03 0.70 -15.16
N ASP A 46 10.54 1.37 -14.11
CA ASP A 46 11.82 1.04 -13.46
C ASP A 46 11.85 -0.43 -13.01
N LEU A 47 10.77 -0.94 -12.38
CA LEU A 47 10.71 -2.33 -11.91
C LEU A 47 10.64 -3.34 -13.06
N LEU A 48 9.93 -3.02 -14.15
CA LEU A 48 9.89 -3.89 -15.33
C LEU A 48 11.26 -4.09 -15.95
N GLU A 49 12.16 -3.11 -15.86
CA GLU A 49 13.51 -3.24 -16.42
C GLU A 49 14.32 -4.40 -15.80
N TYR A 50 14.04 -4.73 -14.54
CA TYR A 50 14.73 -5.78 -13.77
C TYR A 50 14.00 -7.13 -13.77
N MET A 51 12.83 -7.24 -14.38
CA MET A 51 12.12 -8.52 -14.49
C MET A 51 12.67 -9.36 -15.65
N GLU A 52 12.78 -10.68 -15.44
CA GLU A 52 13.13 -11.65 -16.49
C GLU A 52 12.10 -11.65 -17.63
N ASP A 53 10.81 -11.49 -17.29
CA ASP A 53 9.70 -11.48 -18.22
C ASP A 53 8.98 -10.12 -18.15
N LYS A 54 9.44 -9.17 -18.98
CA LYS A 54 8.91 -7.80 -19.02
C LYS A 54 7.50 -7.71 -19.61
N GLU A 55 7.02 -8.78 -20.24
CA GLU A 55 5.68 -8.83 -20.82
C GLU A 55 4.62 -9.17 -19.77
N LYS A 56 5.04 -9.72 -18.61
CA LYS A 56 4.12 -10.01 -17.50
C LYS A 56 3.85 -8.78 -16.64
N PRO A 57 2.59 -8.56 -16.23
CA PRO A 57 2.27 -7.52 -15.27
C PRO A 57 2.93 -7.81 -13.91
N LEU A 58 3.28 -6.74 -13.19
CA LEU A 58 3.74 -6.85 -11.80
C LEU A 58 2.64 -7.46 -10.93
N ASP A 59 3.03 -8.29 -9.96
CA ASP A 59 2.09 -8.85 -9.00
C ASP A 59 1.49 -7.78 -8.07
N ARG A 60 0.38 -8.13 -7.43
CA ARG A 60 -0.38 -7.21 -6.55
C ARG A 60 0.47 -6.59 -5.45
N HIS A 61 1.47 -7.27 -4.89
CA HIS A 61 2.30 -6.70 -3.81
C HIS A 61 3.23 -5.61 -4.34
N LYS A 62 3.83 -5.83 -5.52
CA LYS A 62 4.63 -4.80 -6.21
C LYS A 62 3.78 -3.61 -6.62
N MET A 63 2.57 -3.84 -7.15
CA MET A 63 1.63 -2.77 -7.47
C MET A 63 1.22 -1.97 -6.23
N THR A 64 0.89 -2.65 -5.13
CA THR A 64 0.62 -1.98 -3.84
C THR A 64 1.79 -1.11 -3.42
N ALA A 65 3.03 -1.64 -3.42
CA ALA A 65 4.22 -0.88 -3.05
C ALA A 65 4.42 0.37 -3.94
N ILE A 66 4.19 0.27 -5.25
CA ILE A 66 4.23 1.42 -6.17
C ILE A 66 3.24 2.50 -5.74
N PHE A 67 1.99 2.13 -5.43
CA PHE A 67 0.98 3.10 -5.01
C PHE A 67 1.34 3.77 -3.70
N MET A 68 1.81 3.01 -2.71
CA MET A 68 2.23 3.54 -1.42
C MET A 68 3.36 4.57 -1.56
N ILE A 69 4.41 4.24 -2.31
CA ILE A 69 5.52 5.16 -2.57
C ILE A 69 5.03 6.38 -3.34
N SER A 70 4.11 6.21 -4.28
CA SER A 70 3.61 7.32 -5.09
C SER A 70 2.73 8.29 -4.30
N VAL A 71 1.95 7.81 -3.33
CA VAL A 71 1.24 8.69 -2.36
C VAL A 71 2.25 9.49 -1.55
N ILE A 72 3.30 8.84 -1.02
CA ILE A 72 4.33 9.51 -0.23
C ILE A 72 5.04 10.59 -1.06
N ARG A 73 5.45 10.26 -2.29
CA ARG A 73 6.18 11.18 -3.18
C ARG A 73 5.33 12.34 -3.70
N ALA A 74 4.02 12.12 -3.86
CA ALA A 74 3.12 13.17 -4.32
C ALA A 74 2.81 14.19 -3.21
N GLU A 75 3.01 13.82 -1.94
CA GLU A 75 2.73 14.67 -0.76
C GLU A 75 1.33 15.29 -0.85
N VAL A 76 0.33 14.43 -1.02
CA VAL A 76 -1.05 14.85 -1.30
C VAL A 76 -1.74 15.49 -0.09
N LEU A 77 -1.20 15.27 1.11
CA LEU A 77 -1.64 15.92 2.33
C LEU A 77 -0.63 16.95 2.81
N GLU A 78 -1.12 18.09 3.27
CA GLU A 78 -0.36 19.10 4.00
C GLU A 78 -0.83 19.17 5.45
N GLY A 79 0.12 19.25 6.39
CA GLY A 79 -0.16 19.40 7.82
C GLY A 79 0.20 20.79 8.31
N ALA A 80 -0.72 21.47 8.97
CA ALA A 80 -0.57 22.88 9.37
C ALA A 80 0.13 23.11 10.73
N ARG A 81 0.69 22.09 11.39
CA ARG A 81 1.29 22.21 12.73
C ARG A 81 2.82 22.27 12.66
N GLU A 82 3.41 23.42 13.02
CA GLU A 82 4.85 23.67 12.91
C GLU A 82 5.73 22.84 13.87
N ASP A 83 5.20 22.40 15.02
CA ASP A 83 5.99 21.74 16.08
C ASP A 83 5.91 20.20 16.08
N VAL A 84 5.28 19.60 15.08
CA VAL A 84 5.05 18.14 15.05
C VAL A 84 5.46 17.56 13.71
N VAL A 85 6.17 16.43 13.74
CA VAL A 85 6.46 15.66 12.52
C VAL A 85 5.14 15.22 11.89
N PHE A 86 4.83 15.77 10.72
CA PHE A 86 3.66 15.36 9.95
C PHE A 86 3.92 14.02 9.26
N VAL A 87 3.21 12.98 9.69
CA VAL A 87 3.28 11.63 9.10
C VAL A 87 2.05 11.26 8.28
N GLY A 88 1.15 12.21 8.01
CA GLY A 88 -0.15 11.94 7.38
C GLY A 88 -0.04 11.24 6.03
N ASN A 89 0.88 11.67 5.16
CA ASN A 89 1.11 11.02 3.86
C ASN A 89 1.54 9.55 3.98
N TYR A 90 2.22 9.15 5.06
CA TYR A 90 2.64 7.77 5.29
C TYR A 90 1.52 6.91 5.85
N VAL A 91 0.67 7.49 6.70
CA VAL A 91 -0.56 6.85 7.17
C VAL A 91 -1.48 6.61 5.99
N LEU A 92 -1.77 7.65 5.20
CA LEU A 92 -2.58 7.56 3.99
C LEU A 92 -2.04 6.52 3.01
N ALA A 93 -0.72 6.53 2.76
CA ALA A 93 -0.10 5.54 1.89
C ALA A 93 -0.34 4.11 2.38
N ALA A 94 -0.20 3.86 3.69
CA ALA A 94 -0.46 2.54 4.26
C ALA A 94 -1.94 2.13 4.09
N GLU A 95 -2.89 3.00 4.43
CA GLU A 95 -4.33 2.71 4.30
C GLU A 95 -4.76 2.44 2.85
N VAL A 96 -4.28 3.27 1.92
CA VAL A 96 -4.53 3.11 0.48
C VAL A 96 -3.92 1.79 -0.01
N GLY A 97 -2.68 1.50 0.40
CA GLY A 97 -1.99 0.27 0.05
C GLY A 97 -2.74 -0.99 0.52
N PHE A 98 -3.13 -1.05 1.80
CA PHE A 98 -3.89 -2.18 2.32
C PHE A 98 -5.30 -2.27 1.74
N SER A 99 -5.93 -1.14 1.42
CA SER A 99 -7.25 -1.14 0.76
C SER A 99 -7.18 -1.80 -0.62
N TYR A 100 -6.18 -1.43 -1.42
CA TYR A 100 -5.96 -2.06 -2.72
C TYR A 100 -5.55 -3.52 -2.60
N LEU A 101 -4.59 -3.85 -1.72
CA LEU A 101 -4.14 -5.23 -1.54
C LEU A 101 -5.30 -6.13 -1.11
N ARG A 102 -6.17 -5.66 -0.21
CA ARG A 102 -7.38 -6.39 0.22
C ARG A 102 -8.33 -6.63 -0.95
N LYS A 103 -8.55 -5.60 -1.79
CA LYS A 103 -9.40 -5.72 -2.98
C LYS A 103 -8.84 -6.78 -3.93
N ALA A 104 -7.57 -6.65 -4.33
CA ALA A 104 -6.91 -7.57 -5.24
C ALA A 104 -6.85 -9.01 -4.69
N LEU A 105 -6.59 -9.17 -3.39
CA LEU A 105 -6.61 -10.47 -2.72
C LEU A 105 -8.01 -11.11 -2.77
N ASN A 106 -9.05 -10.34 -2.45
CA ASN A 106 -10.43 -10.85 -2.46
C ASN A 106 -10.89 -11.22 -3.88
N GLU A 107 -10.52 -10.44 -4.90
CA GLU A 107 -10.77 -10.81 -6.30
C GLU A 107 -10.13 -12.16 -6.62
N LYS A 108 -8.85 -12.33 -6.28
CA LYS A 108 -8.13 -13.59 -6.52
C LYS A 108 -8.72 -14.78 -5.75
N LEU A 109 -9.09 -14.58 -4.49
CA LEU A 109 -9.75 -15.61 -3.69
C LEU A 109 -11.12 -15.95 -4.28
N GLY A 110 -11.87 -14.98 -4.79
CA GLY A 110 -13.13 -15.19 -5.49
C GLY A 110 -12.98 -16.10 -6.71
N GLU A 111 -11.95 -15.88 -7.52
CA GLU A 111 -11.62 -16.73 -8.67
C GLU A 111 -11.29 -18.17 -8.26
N LYS A 112 -10.50 -18.34 -7.19
CA LYS A 112 -9.97 -19.64 -6.77
C LYS A 112 -10.93 -20.46 -5.93
N LEU A 113 -11.69 -19.81 -5.04
CA LEU A 113 -12.57 -20.47 -4.06
C LEU A 113 -14.06 -20.41 -4.42
N LYS A 114 -14.47 -19.51 -5.32
CA LYS A 114 -15.86 -19.35 -5.77
C LYS A 114 -16.82 -19.28 -4.59
N ASP A 115 -17.83 -20.16 -4.53
CA ASP A 115 -18.88 -20.16 -3.50
C ASP A 115 -18.38 -20.47 -2.08
N LYS A 116 -17.14 -20.98 -1.94
CA LYS A 116 -16.50 -21.23 -0.64
C LYS A 116 -15.76 -20.00 -0.09
N MET A 117 -15.67 -18.95 -0.88
CA MET A 117 -14.92 -17.75 -0.54
C MET A 117 -15.64 -16.97 0.58
N LYS A 118 -14.88 -16.64 1.62
CA LYS A 118 -15.26 -15.62 2.61
C LYS A 118 -14.35 -14.42 2.42
N PRO A 119 -14.88 -13.21 2.19
CA PRO A 119 -14.04 -12.04 1.97
C PRO A 119 -13.19 -11.71 3.19
N ILE A 120 -11.91 -11.47 2.93
CA ILE A 120 -10.98 -10.88 3.90
C ILE A 120 -11.44 -9.44 4.14
N LYS A 121 -11.87 -9.15 5.37
CA LYS A 121 -12.32 -7.81 5.77
C LYS A 121 -11.16 -6.92 6.19
N GLU A 122 -10.17 -7.46 6.86
CA GLU A 122 -9.03 -6.73 7.42
C GLU A 122 -7.76 -7.60 7.33
N PHE A 123 -6.60 -6.94 7.25
CA PHE A 123 -5.32 -7.64 7.33
C PHE A 123 -5.02 -8.02 8.78
N TYR A 124 -4.48 -9.22 8.97
CA TYR A 124 -3.93 -9.62 10.24
C TYR A 124 -2.54 -9.02 10.41
N PHE A 125 -2.39 -8.20 11.44
CA PHE A 125 -1.12 -7.58 11.79
C PHE A 125 -0.48 -8.31 12.99
N PRO A 126 0.81 -8.66 12.92
CA PRO A 126 1.53 -9.26 14.04
C PRO A 126 1.47 -8.37 15.28
N GLN A 127 1.38 -8.98 16.46
CA GLN A 127 1.51 -8.25 17.71
C GLN A 127 3.00 -7.97 17.99
N ALA A 128 3.36 -6.71 18.19
CA ALA A 128 4.68 -6.35 18.67
C ALA A 128 4.80 -6.72 20.16
N ASN A 129 5.62 -7.72 20.47
CA ASN A 129 5.82 -8.18 21.86
C ASN A 129 6.82 -7.31 22.64
N SER A 130 7.67 -6.56 21.92
CA SER A 130 8.77 -5.79 22.52
C SER A 130 8.40 -4.32 22.77
N CYS A 131 7.25 -3.85 22.30
CA CYS A 131 6.76 -2.49 22.54
C CYS A 131 5.23 -2.42 22.40
N PRO A 132 4.56 -1.43 23.01
CA PRO A 132 3.10 -1.28 22.92
C PRO A 132 2.61 -0.70 21.58
N THR A 133 3.51 -0.49 20.60
CA THR A 133 3.14 0.10 19.31
C THR A 133 2.57 -0.98 18.40
N ASP A 134 1.36 -0.77 17.90
CA ASP A 134 0.75 -1.69 16.94
C ASP A 134 1.56 -1.74 15.64
N TYR A 135 1.48 -2.87 14.94
CA TYR A 135 2.33 -3.10 13.78
C TYR A 135 1.98 -2.21 12.60
N PHE A 136 0.72 -1.80 12.43
CA PHE A 136 0.34 -0.83 11.40
C PHE A 136 1.07 0.51 11.60
N ARG A 137 1.18 0.95 12.86
CA ARG A 137 1.97 2.13 13.24
C ARG A 137 3.47 1.95 13.05
N ILE A 138 4.00 0.77 13.36
CA ILE A 138 5.40 0.45 13.04
C ILE A 138 5.62 0.51 11.52
N PHE A 139 4.68 -0.01 10.74
CA PHE A 139 4.76 -0.06 9.28
C PHE A 139 4.89 1.33 8.67
N TYR A 140 3.95 2.26 8.94
CA TYR A 140 4.03 3.60 8.33
C TYR A 140 5.21 4.42 8.86
N ARG A 141 5.63 4.21 10.12
CA ARG A 141 6.84 4.85 10.66
C ARG A 141 8.09 4.39 9.96
N ASN A 142 8.18 3.10 9.62
CA ASN A 142 9.30 2.59 8.84
C ASN A 142 9.33 3.20 7.44
N LEU A 143 8.18 3.46 6.81
CA LEU A 143 8.14 4.23 5.56
C LEU A 143 8.67 5.66 5.74
N TYR A 144 8.25 6.33 6.81
CA TYR A 144 8.74 7.68 7.16
C TYR A 144 10.26 7.70 7.34
N PHE A 145 10.80 6.79 8.15
CA PHE A 145 12.24 6.73 8.39
C PHE A 145 13.03 6.38 7.13
N ALA A 146 12.53 5.44 6.32
CA ALA A 146 13.16 5.08 5.05
C ALA A 146 13.17 6.26 4.07
N ASN A 147 12.09 7.04 4.00
CA ASN A 147 11.99 8.19 3.09
C ASN A 147 12.83 9.39 3.53
N THR A 148 12.99 9.60 4.85
CA THR A 148 13.70 10.76 5.41
C THR A 148 15.19 10.52 5.63
N ASN A 149 15.64 9.26 5.63
CA ASN A 149 17.04 8.91 5.73
C ASN A 149 17.67 8.76 4.33
N PRO A 150 18.67 9.60 3.97
CA PRO A 150 19.33 9.55 2.66
C PRO A 150 19.97 8.21 2.30
N GLU A 151 20.36 7.41 3.29
CA GLU A 151 21.01 6.12 3.09
C GLU A 151 20.02 4.98 2.84
N TRP A 152 18.76 5.11 3.27
CA TRP A 152 17.81 3.99 3.27
C TRP A 152 16.92 4.01 2.04
N ASN A 153 16.29 5.16 1.77
CA ASN A 153 15.32 5.36 0.71
C ASN A 153 14.13 4.37 0.72
N LEU A 154 13.07 4.71 0.00
CA LEU A 154 11.95 3.80 -0.21
C LEU A 154 12.28 2.82 -1.34
N ASN A 155 12.34 1.52 -1.00
CA ASN A 155 12.50 0.44 -1.96
C ASN A 155 11.16 -0.30 -2.17
N PRO A 156 10.58 -0.29 -3.39
CA PRO A 156 9.32 -0.98 -3.66
C PRO A 156 9.40 -2.50 -3.45
N LEU A 157 10.57 -3.12 -3.64
CA LEU A 157 10.72 -4.57 -3.48
C LEU A 157 10.67 -4.98 -2.01
N ASP A 158 11.32 -4.22 -1.12
CA ASP A 158 11.29 -4.47 0.33
C ASP A 158 9.88 -4.28 0.90
N ILE A 159 9.15 -3.29 0.40
CA ILE A 159 7.74 -3.09 0.76
C ILE A 159 6.89 -4.24 0.24
N ALA A 160 7.07 -4.66 -1.02
CA ALA A 160 6.33 -5.77 -1.62
C ALA A 160 6.55 -7.09 -0.87
N GLU A 161 7.77 -7.38 -0.43
CA GLU A 161 8.08 -8.56 0.38
C GLU A 161 7.32 -8.53 1.72
N ARG A 162 7.31 -7.39 2.43
CA ARG A 162 6.56 -7.24 3.68
C ARG A 162 5.06 -7.41 3.47
N LEU A 163 4.52 -6.88 2.37
CA LEU A 163 3.12 -7.03 2.01
C LEU A 163 2.77 -8.49 1.70
N PHE A 164 3.65 -9.22 1.03
CA PHE A 164 3.50 -10.66 0.80
C PHE A 164 3.42 -11.43 2.12
N LEU A 165 4.31 -11.14 3.08
CA LEU A 165 4.29 -11.79 4.39
C LEU A 165 3.01 -11.48 5.17
N LEU A 166 2.53 -10.22 5.14
CA LEU A 166 1.27 -9.84 5.78
C LEU A 166 0.07 -10.54 5.14
N GLU A 167 0.04 -10.67 3.81
CA GLU A 167 -0.98 -11.45 3.12
C GLU A 167 -0.94 -12.92 3.55
N TYR A 168 0.25 -13.52 3.55
CA TYR A 168 0.44 -14.91 3.96
C TYR A 168 -0.11 -15.16 5.37
N LEU A 169 0.28 -14.33 6.34
CA LEU A 169 -0.21 -14.40 7.71
C LEU A 169 -1.73 -14.17 7.81
N THR A 170 -2.27 -13.27 7.00
CA THR A 170 -3.72 -13.01 6.96
C THR A 170 -4.49 -14.21 6.44
N LEU A 171 -3.98 -14.90 5.42
CA LEU A 171 -4.59 -16.13 4.91
C LEU A 171 -4.58 -17.22 5.98
N GLU A 172 -3.44 -17.47 6.61
CA GLU A 172 -3.33 -18.47 7.69
C GLU A 172 -4.25 -18.15 8.86
N HIS A 173 -4.31 -16.89 9.29
CA HIS A 173 -5.21 -16.44 10.35
C HIS A 173 -6.69 -16.70 10.02
N ASN A 174 -7.07 -16.61 8.74
CA ASN A 174 -8.42 -16.89 8.27
C ASN A 174 -8.65 -18.38 7.93
N GLY A 175 -7.69 -19.27 8.22
CA GLY A 175 -7.78 -20.70 7.93
C GLY A 175 -7.72 -21.02 6.43
N ILE A 176 -7.18 -20.12 5.61
CA ILE A 176 -7.00 -20.29 4.17
C ILE A 176 -5.56 -20.70 3.91
N GLN A 177 -5.37 -21.85 3.27
CA GLN A 177 -4.04 -22.34 2.87
C GLN A 177 -3.44 -21.39 1.80
N PRO A 178 -2.30 -20.72 2.05
CA PRO A 178 -1.74 -19.73 1.11
C PRO A 178 -1.45 -20.28 -0.30
N ASN A 179 -1.16 -21.59 -0.39
CA ASN A 179 -0.95 -22.30 -1.65
C ASN A 179 -2.15 -22.25 -2.61
N VAL A 180 -3.36 -21.91 -2.13
CA VAL A 180 -4.52 -21.70 -3.00
C VAL A 180 -4.30 -20.58 -4.03
N LEU A 181 -3.40 -19.64 -3.71
CA LEU A 181 -3.05 -18.52 -4.57
C LEU A 181 -1.93 -18.85 -5.55
N LYS A 182 -1.35 -20.07 -5.55
CA LYS A 182 -0.32 -20.46 -6.51
C LYS A 182 -0.83 -20.31 -7.95
N GLU A 183 0.05 -19.77 -8.79
CA GLU A 183 -0.20 -19.53 -10.22
C GLU A 183 0.60 -20.46 -11.13
N TYR A 184 1.47 -21.28 -10.55
CA TYR A 184 2.29 -22.28 -11.24
C TYR A 184 2.18 -23.64 -10.51
N GLU A 185 2.36 -24.71 -11.28
CA GLU A 185 2.37 -26.10 -10.80
C GLU A 185 3.65 -26.44 -10.02
#